data_AF-A0A1Q3UZ40-F1
#
_entry.id   AF-A0A1Q3UZ40-F1
#
_cell.length_a   1.000
_cell.length_b   1.000
_cell.length_c   1.000
_cell.angle_alpha   90.00
_cell.angle_beta   90.00
_cell.angle_gamma   90.00
#
_symmetry.space_group_name_H-M   'P 1'
#
loop_
_entity.id
_entity.type
_entity.pdbx_description
1 polymer ?
#
loop_
_entity_poly.entity_id
_entity_poly.type
_entity_poly.pdbx_seq_one_letter_code
_entity_poly.pdbx_strand_id
1 'polypeptide(L)'
;MPHEHPSPELARPTLPLGDCPETVRLTFGVTAEHGGKAIPCNSSLHLDELTWPPALLAESEIGAKEGRFFQNFTYAAGQPRRSEFAERADTMTFDVDTGLPWETALQACEKHGVAAVAASSYNWGKRVSRYKAADYHAWREEHPETAEADAPAGFMGAIDGLHPSVTAGASVRGEFDGKVEITHGPIEKYRLTLPLARPWLRSDFPTLAAAAENWAGLYWAVAAALGIAEWVDPTCDDLSRFYYLPRRCADAEHASEIIPGRAVLI
;
A
#
# COMPACT_ATOMS: atom_id res chain seq x y z
N MET A 1 26.26 -17.59 -14.04
CA MET A 1 26.95 -16.31 -13.79
C MET A 1 25.86 -15.28 -13.59
N PRO A 2 25.68 -14.72 -12.38
CA PRO A 2 24.64 -13.72 -12.17
C PRO A 2 25.01 -12.48 -12.98
N HIS A 3 24.08 -12.02 -13.79
CA HIS A 3 24.21 -10.72 -14.45
C HIS A 3 24.08 -9.65 -13.36
N GLU A 4 25.22 -9.20 -12.84
CA GLU A 4 25.31 -7.92 -12.16
C GLU A 4 24.94 -6.85 -13.20
N HIS A 5 23.68 -6.45 -13.21
CA HIS A 5 23.30 -5.18 -13.79
C HIS A 5 23.96 -4.11 -12.92
N PRO A 6 24.90 -3.31 -13.44
CA PRO A 6 25.31 -2.11 -12.73
C PRO A 6 24.05 -1.24 -12.69
N SER A 7 23.38 -1.19 -11.54
CA SER A 7 22.27 -0.27 -11.34
C SER A 7 22.91 1.12 -11.42
N PRO A 8 22.70 1.88 -12.52
CA PRO A 8 23.17 3.23 -12.53
C PRO A 8 22.48 3.90 -11.35
N GLU A 9 23.25 4.62 -10.53
CA GLU A 9 22.72 5.49 -9.50
C GLU A 9 21.93 6.59 -10.22
N LEU A 10 20.74 6.24 -10.73
CA LEU A 10 19.79 7.16 -11.32
C LEU A 10 19.50 8.14 -10.20
N ALA A 11 19.93 9.38 -10.41
CA ALA A 11 19.71 10.46 -9.46
C ALA A 11 18.24 10.38 -9.05
N ARG A 12 17.99 10.04 -7.78
CA ARG A 12 16.63 9.89 -7.28
C ARG A 12 15.92 11.23 -7.52
N PRO A 13 14.78 11.25 -8.21
CA PRO A 13 14.11 12.50 -8.52
C PRO A 13 13.80 13.24 -7.22
N THR A 14 14.16 14.52 -7.16
CA THR A 14 13.78 15.38 -6.03
C THR A 14 12.28 15.62 -6.06
N LEU A 15 11.60 15.41 -4.93
CA LEU A 15 10.18 15.72 -4.80
C LEU A 15 9.96 17.23 -4.81
N PRO A 16 9.09 17.76 -5.69
CA PRO A 16 8.65 19.13 -5.56
C PRO A 16 7.68 19.24 -4.38
N LEU A 17 7.88 20.25 -3.52
CA LEU A 17 7.14 20.40 -2.26
C LEU A 17 6.45 21.76 -2.18
N GLY A 18 5.24 21.75 -1.64
CA GLY A 18 4.43 22.93 -1.34
C GLY A 18 3.99 22.99 0.11
N ASP A 19 3.23 24.01 0.48
CA ASP A 19 2.71 24.12 1.84
C ASP A 19 1.63 23.07 2.08
N CYS A 20 1.55 22.55 3.30
CA CYS A 20 0.48 21.61 3.66
C CYS A 20 -0.87 22.33 3.63
N PRO A 21 -1.90 21.71 3.05
CA PRO A 21 -3.24 22.26 3.13
C PRO A 21 -3.74 22.19 4.58
N GLU A 22 -4.55 23.17 5.00
CA GLU A 22 -5.18 23.15 6.32
C GLU A 22 -6.17 21.99 6.43
N THR A 23 -6.86 21.66 5.33
CA THR A 23 -7.82 20.58 5.24
C THR A 23 -7.59 19.69 4.02
N VAL A 24 -7.93 18.41 4.15
CA VAL A 24 -7.97 17.43 3.06
C VAL A 24 -9.37 16.83 2.95
N ARG A 25 -9.74 16.40 1.76
CA ARG A 25 -11.02 15.73 1.51
C ARG A 25 -10.81 14.25 1.25
N LEU A 26 -11.54 13.42 1.98
CA LEU A 26 -11.50 11.98 1.85
C LEU A 26 -12.93 11.43 1.73
N THR A 27 -13.08 10.38 0.93
CA THR A 27 -14.36 9.65 0.83
C THR A 27 -14.29 8.42 1.71
N PHE A 28 -15.20 8.31 2.67
CA PHE A 28 -15.31 7.19 3.59
C PHE A 28 -16.47 6.27 3.22
N GLY A 29 -16.32 4.98 3.49
CA GLY A 29 -17.38 3.99 3.30
C GLY A 29 -17.30 2.85 4.29
N VAL A 30 -18.26 1.93 4.18
CA VAL A 30 -18.30 0.68 4.95
C VAL A 30 -18.45 -0.51 4.02
N THR A 31 -17.90 -1.65 4.40
CA THR A 31 -18.21 -2.92 3.75
C THR A 31 -19.52 -3.49 4.26
N ALA A 32 -20.32 -4.05 3.36
CA ALA A 32 -21.49 -4.87 3.69
C ALA A 32 -21.17 -6.35 3.48
N GLU A 33 -21.83 -7.25 4.21
CA GLU A 33 -21.72 -8.68 3.97
C GLU A 33 -22.65 -9.11 2.82
N HIS A 34 -22.09 -9.82 1.84
CA HIS A 34 -22.86 -10.46 0.77
C HIS A 34 -22.28 -11.85 0.49
N GLY A 35 -23.09 -12.89 0.74
CA GLY A 35 -22.66 -14.28 0.56
C GLY A 35 -21.43 -14.67 1.40
N GLY A 36 -21.34 -14.13 2.63
CA GLY A 36 -20.20 -14.37 3.53
C GLY A 36 -18.90 -13.65 3.14
N LYS A 37 -18.96 -12.74 2.15
CA LYS A 37 -17.84 -11.88 1.76
C LYS A 37 -18.17 -10.43 2.06
N ALA A 38 -17.25 -9.71 2.67
CA ALA A 38 -17.34 -8.28 2.81
C ALA A 38 -17.12 -7.60 1.44
N ILE A 39 -18.05 -6.73 1.03
CA ILE A 39 -18.00 -5.99 -0.24
C ILE A 39 -18.13 -4.49 0.07
N PRO A 40 -17.28 -3.62 -0.51
CA PRO A 40 -17.41 -2.17 -0.37
C PRO A 40 -18.79 -1.67 -0.81
N CYS A 41 -19.47 -0.92 0.06
CA CYS A 41 -20.82 -0.42 -0.22
C CYS A 41 -20.79 1.00 -0.80
N ASN A 42 -21.23 1.15 -2.07
CA ASN A 42 -21.26 2.45 -2.73
C ASN A 42 -22.28 3.43 -2.13
N SER A 43 -23.38 2.94 -1.56
CA SER A 43 -24.43 3.79 -0.98
C SER A 43 -24.08 4.34 0.41
N SER A 44 -22.99 3.88 1.01
CA SER A 44 -22.51 4.35 2.31
C SER A 44 -21.34 5.34 2.20
N LEU A 45 -21.04 5.77 0.98
CA LEU A 45 -19.96 6.72 0.73
C LEU A 45 -20.37 8.12 1.22
N HIS A 46 -19.53 8.73 2.04
CA HIS A 46 -19.67 10.11 2.48
C HIS A 46 -18.34 10.84 2.34
N LEU A 47 -18.45 12.12 1.99
CA LEU A 47 -17.32 13.03 1.87
C LEU A 47 -17.14 13.73 3.21
N ASP A 48 -15.94 13.61 3.78
CA ASP A 48 -15.55 14.42 4.93
C ASP A 48 -14.39 15.35 4.55
N GLU A 49 -14.43 16.54 5.12
CA GLU A 49 -13.30 17.49 5.11
C GLU A 49 -12.63 17.43 6.48
N LEU A 50 -11.35 17.06 6.50
CA LEU A 50 -10.60 16.79 7.72
C LEU A 50 -9.42 17.77 7.84
N THR A 51 -9.14 18.25 9.04
CA THR A 51 -7.90 18.97 9.33
C THR A 51 -6.70 18.08 9.11
N TRP A 52 -5.68 18.59 8.42
CA TRP A 52 -4.42 17.88 8.26
C TRP A 52 -3.54 18.05 9.51
N PRO A 53 -2.90 16.97 10.03
CA PRO A 53 -3.03 15.57 9.65
C PRO A 53 -4.29 14.92 10.25
N PRO A 54 -5.04 14.09 9.51
CA PRO A 54 -6.24 13.47 10.02
C PRO A 54 -5.91 12.38 11.06
N ALA A 55 -6.22 12.63 12.33
CA ALA A 55 -6.00 11.67 13.43
C ALA A 55 -6.61 10.28 13.14
N LEU A 56 -7.76 10.24 12.45
CA LEU A 56 -8.44 9.01 12.05
C LEU A 56 -7.56 8.06 11.21
N LEU A 57 -6.58 8.58 10.46
CA LEU A 57 -5.66 7.76 9.69
C LEU A 57 -4.48 7.23 10.52
N ALA A 58 -4.25 7.76 11.72
CA ALA A 58 -3.22 7.33 12.66
C ALA A 58 -3.80 6.51 13.83
N GLU A 59 -5.10 6.57 14.08
CA GLU A 59 -5.75 5.84 15.15
C GLU A 59 -6.18 4.43 14.70
N SER A 60 -5.80 3.42 15.48
CA SER A 60 -6.19 2.03 15.22
C SER A 60 -7.14 1.50 16.27
N GLU A 61 -8.23 0.92 15.80
CA GLU A 61 -9.21 0.27 16.65
C GLU A 61 -9.03 -1.25 16.61
N ILE A 62 -9.37 -1.91 17.73
CA ILE A 62 -9.49 -3.36 17.76
C ILE A 62 -10.76 -3.76 16.99
N GLY A 63 -10.64 -4.66 16.03
CA GLY A 63 -11.79 -5.11 15.23
C GLY A 63 -11.40 -6.06 14.12
N ALA A 64 -12.38 -6.42 13.29
CA ALA A 64 -12.13 -7.20 12.07
C ALA A 64 -11.31 -6.39 11.06
N LYS A 65 -10.67 -7.10 10.12
CA LYS A 65 -9.94 -6.48 9.00
C LYS A 65 -10.89 -5.66 8.13
N GLU A 66 -12.03 -6.23 7.79
CA GLU A 66 -13.05 -5.58 6.97
C GLU A 66 -13.95 -4.66 7.81
N GLY A 67 -14.42 -3.58 7.20
CA GLY A 67 -15.23 -2.58 7.88
C GLY A 67 -15.15 -1.23 7.19
N ARG A 68 -14.76 -0.20 7.95
CA ARG A 68 -14.61 1.16 7.43
C ARG A 68 -13.38 1.27 6.53
N PHE A 69 -13.52 2.02 5.46
CA PHE A 69 -12.43 2.35 4.55
C PHE A 69 -12.47 3.81 4.14
N PHE A 70 -11.35 4.30 3.62
CA PHE A 70 -11.22 5.61 2.99
C PHE A 70 -10.67 5.47 1.57
N GLN A 71 -10.78 6.54 0.79
CA GLN A 71 -10.28 6.64 -0.57
C GLN A 71 -9.56 7.97 -0.75
N ASN A 72 -8.52 7.96 -1.57
CA ASN A 72 -7.86 9.21 -1.98
C ASN A 72 -8.79 10.09 -2.82
N PHE A 73 -9.75 9.48 -3.53
CA PHE A 73 -10.61 10.17 -4.47
C PHE A 73 -11.99 10.53 -3.91
N THR A 74 -12.50 11.68 -4.32
CA THR A 74 -13.93 12.00 -4.32
C THR A 74 -14.55 11.60 -5.65
N TYR A 75 -15.85 11.31 -5.63
CA TYR A 75 -16.61 10.88 -6.80
C TYR A 75 -17.76 11.84 -7.07
N ALA A 76 -18.16 11.92 -8.34
CA ALA A 76 -19.32 12.69 -8.76
C ALA A 76 -20.54 12.38 -7.91
N ALA A 77 -21.31 13.42 -7.57
CA ALA A 77 -22.42 13.30 -6.63
C ALA A 77 -23.41 12.19 -7.03
N GLY A 78 -23.67 11.27 -6.09
CA GLY A 78 -24.57 10.13 -6.28
C GLY A 78 -24.00 8.99 -7.15
N GLN A 79 -22.76 9.08 -7.60
CA GLN A 79 -22.11 8.05 -8.41
C GLN A 79 -21.36 7.01 -7.56
N PRO A 80 -21.23 5.76 -8.05
CA PRO A 80 -20.49 4.73 -7.35
C PRO A 80 -18.97 4.98 -7.37
N ARG A 81 -18.24 4.27 -6.49
CA ARG A 81 -16.78 4.15 -6.54
C ARG A 81 -16.36 3.41 -7.81
N ARG A 82 -16.10 4.17 -8.86
CA ARG A 82 -15.52 3.71 -10.13
C ARG A 82 -14.64 4.81 -10.68
N SER A 83 -13.58 4.42 -11.37
CA SER A 83 -12.61 5.35 -11.96
C SER A 83 -13.25 6.39 -12.88
N GLU A 84 -14.30 5.99 -13.61
CA GLU A 84 -15.06 6.89 -14.50
C GLU A 84 -15.77 8.06 -13.79
N PHE A 85 -15.98 7.95 -12.48
CA PHE A 85 -16.63 8.97 -11.67
C PHE A 85 -15.68 9.66 -10.69
N ALA A 86 -14.39 9.32 -10.67
CA ALA A 86 -13.41 9.99 -9.82
C ALA A 86 -13.22 11.45 -10.27
N GLU A 87 -13.24 12.40 -9.32
CA GLU A 87 -13.22 13.83 -9.62
C GLU A 87 -11.97 14.53 -9.08
N ARG A 88 -11.57 14.20 -7.85
CA ARG A 88 -10.54 14.94 -7.12
C ARG A 88 -9.81 14.03 -6.16
N ALA A 89 -8.50 14.24 -5.97
CA ALA A 89 -7.76 13.68 -4.85
C ALA A 89 -6.98 14.76 -4.10
N ASP A 90 -7.05 14.72 -2.78
CA ASP A 90 -6.32 15.63 -1.87
C ASP A 90 -5.14 14.92 -1.18
N THR A 91 -5.09 13.60 -1.25
CA THR A 91 -4.04 12.77 -0.67
C THR A 91 -3.58 11.71 -1.66
N MET A 92 -2.38 11.18 -1.42
CA MET A 92 -1.85 10.00 -2.09
C MET A 92 -1.48 8.97 -1.03
N THR A 93 -1.96 7.73 -1.16
CA THR A 93 -1.72 6.68 -0.18
C THR A 93 -0.99 5.50 -0.82
N PHE A 94 0.15 5.15 -0.27
CA PHE A 94 0.90 3.95 -0.63
C PHE A 94 0.51 2.80 0.32
N ASP A 95 0.18 1.64 -0.24
CA ASP A 95 -0.01 0.40 0.53
C ASP A 95 1.28 -0.41 0.41
N VAL A 96 2.13 -0.35 1.44
CA VAL A 96 3.40 -1.08 1.51
C VAL A 96 3.12 -2.43 2.14
N ASP A 97 3.20 -3.50 1.34
CA ASP A 97 2.71 -4.81 1.76
C ASP A 97 3.70 -5.96 1.54
N THR A 98 4.89 -5.67 1.02
CA THR A 98 5.95 -6.65 0.77
C THR A 98 7.02 -6.71 1.86
N GLY A 99 6.86 -5.93 2.95
CA GLY A 99 7.71 -6.03 4.14
C GLY A 99 8.96 -5.16 4.13
N LEU A 100 8.99 -4.07 3.34
CA LEU A 100 9.96 -3.00 3.55
C LEU A 100 9.90 -2.55 5.02
N PRO A 101 11.04 -2.38 5.73
CA PRO A 101 11.01 -1.92 7.10
C PRO A 101 10.39 -0.52 7.18
N TRP A 102 9.43 -0.35 8.09
CA TRP A 102 8.68 0.86 8.39
C TRP A 102 9.57 2.08 8.59
N GLU A 103 10.62 1.93 9.40
CA GLU A 103 11.61 2.97 9.66
C GLU A 103 12.26 3.49 8.37
N THR A 104 12.44 2.63 7.37
CA THR A 104 13.00 3.03 6.07
C THR A 104 12.08 4.04 5.37
N ALA A 105 10.76 3.81 5.40
CA ALA A 105 9.80 4.72 4.78
C ALA A 105 9.66 6.03 5.59
N LEU A 106 9.68 5.96 6.93
CA LEU A 106 9.64 7.16 7.75
C LEU A 106 10.85 8.07 7.50
N GLN A 107 12.05 7.48 7.55
CA GLN A 107 13.30 8.20 7.29
C GLN A 107 13.34 8.78 5.87
N ALA A 108 12.73 8.11 4.89
CA ALA A 108 12.59 8.67 3.55
C ALA A 108 11.71 9.93 3.56
N CYS A 109 10.55 9.90 4.20
CA CYS A 109 9.70 11.09 4.34
C CYS A 109 10.44 12.23 5.05
N GLU A 110 11.09 11.97 6.18
CA GLU A 110 11.86 12.97 6.93
C GLU A 110 13.00 13.56 6.10
N LYS A 111 13.80 12.70 5.44
CA LYS A 111 14.90 13.12 4.57
C LYS A 111 14.43 14.03 3.44
N HIS A 112 13.27 13.74 2.88
CA HIS A 112 12.67 14.54 1.82
C HIS A 112 11.84 15.72 2.36
N GLY A 113 11.66 15.86 3.68
CA GLY A 113 10.83 16.90 4.28
C GLY A 113 9.36 16.79 3.90
N VAL A 114 8.86 15.58 3.65
CA VAL A 114 7.49 15.30 3.20
C VAL A 114 6.61 15.02 4.41
N ALA A 115 5.48 15.71 4.51
CA ALA A 115 4.46 15.40 5.50
C ALA A 115 3.79 14.07 5.17
N ALA A 116 3.54 13.26 6.19
CA ALA A 116 2.85 11.98 6.01
C ALA A 116 2.09 11.53 7.26
N VAL A 117 1.12 10.65 7.06
CA VAL A 117 0.57 9.79 8.10
C VAL A 117 0.91 8.35 7.73
N ALA A 118 1.64 7.67 8.60
CA ALA A 118 1.94 6.26 8.49
C ALA A 118 1.07 5.47 9.47
N ALA A 119 0.52 4.33 9.05
CA ALA A 119 -0.23 3.44 9.94
C ALA A 119 -0.09 1.97 9.54
N SER A 120 0.16 1.12 10.52
CA SER A 120 0.23 -0.33 10.31
C SER A 120 -1.13 -0.89 9.89
N SER A 121 -1.08 -1.87 8.99
CA SER A 121 -2.24 -2.60 8.53
C SER A 121 -2.60 -3.72 9.50
N TYR A 122 -3.78 -4.33 9.29
CA TYR A 122 -4.25 -5.48 10.07
C TYR A 122 -3.29 -6.67 10.09
N ASN A 123 -2.52 -6.87 9.02
CA ASN A 123 -1.60 -8.01 8.87
C ASN A 123 -0.16 -7.66 9.25
N TRP A 124 0.05 -6.55 9.98
CA TRP A 124 1.35 -6.17 10.51
C TRP A 124 1.95 -7.28 11.38
N GLY A 125 3.23 -7.57 11.17
CA GLY A 125 3.98 -8.56 11.94
C GLY A 125 3.61 -10.01 11.64
N LYS A 126 2.82 -10.29 10.59
CA LYS A 126 2.47 -11.65 10.18
C LYS A 126 3.73 -12.46 9.87
N ARG A 127 3.80 -13.70 10.37
CA ARG A 127 4.98 -14.60 10.26
C ARG A 127 4.71 -15.89 9.48
N VAL A 128 3.50 -16.02 8.95
CA VAL A 128 3.04 -17.23 8.27
C VAL A 128 2.30 -16.83 7.01
N SER A 129 2.70 -17.37 5.87
CA SER A 129 2.03 -17.19 4.59
C SER A 129 1.62 -18.53 4.00
N ARG A 130 0.54 -18.50 3.22
CA ARG A 130 -0.11 -19.69 2.66
C ARG A 130 -0.22 -19.50 1.17
N TYR A 131 0.39 -20.42 0.43
CA TYR A 131 0.43 -20.41 -1.03
C TYR A 131 -0.23 -21.67 -1.55
N LYS A 132 -0.63 -21.69 -2.82
CA LYS A 132 -1.04 -22.95 -3.44
C LYS A 132 0.18 -23.86 -3.53
N ALA A 133 0.03 -25.11 -3.12
CA ALA A 133 1.13 -26.08 -3.17
C ALA A 133 1.62 -26.27 -4.63
N ALA A 134 0.69 -26.27 -5.59
CA ALA A 134 1.02 -26.36 -7.01
C ALA A 134 1.96 -25.25 -7.50
N ASP A 135 1.74 -24.00 -7.06
CA ASP A 135 2.57 -22.86 -7.46
C ASP A 135 3.99 -23.00 -6.87
N TYR A 136 4.09 -23.45 -5.62
CA TYR A 136 5.39 -23.72 -4.97
C TYR A 136 6.16 -24.84 -5.67
N HIS A 137 5.51 -25.97 -5.92
CA HIS A 137 6.13 -27.12 -6.58
C HIS A 137 6.55 -26.81 -8.02
N ALA A 138 5.71 -26.09 -8.78
CA ALA A 138 6.07 -25.63 -10.12
C ALA A 138 7.30 -24.73 -10.10
N TRP A 139 7.36 -23.77 -9.17
CA TRP A 139 8.53 -22.91 -9.02
C TRP A 139 9.79 -23.72 -8.64
N ARG A 140 9.68 -24.75 -7.78
CA ARG A 140 10.80 -25.66 -7.44
C ARG A 140 11.32 -26.42 -8.67
N GLU A 141 10.41 -26.90 -9.52
CA GLU A 141 10.76 -27.61 -10.75
C GLU A 141 11.47 -26.69 -11.76
N GLU A 142 11.07 -25.42 -11.81
CA GLU A 142 11.69 -24.39 -12.66
C GLU A 142 13.07 -23.92 -12.15
N HIS A 143 13.34 -24.06 -10.84
CA HIS A 143 14.56 -23.61 -10.18
C HIS A 143 15.28 -24.75 -9.42
N PRO A 144 15.65 -25.85 -10.12
CA PRO A 144 16.24 -27.04 -9.49
C PRO A 144 17.62 -26.77 -8.87
N GLU A 145 18.28 -25.68 -9.26
CA GLU A 145 19.54 -25.22 -8.69
C GLU A 145 19.41 -24.56 -7.31
N THR A 146 18.20 -24.12 -6.93
CA THR A 146 17.98 -23.52 -5.61
C THR A 146 17.99 -24.61 -4.54
N ALA A 147 18.88 -24.47 -3.56
CA ALA A 147 18.98 -25.41 -2.45
C ALA A 147 17.66 -25.51 -1.69
N GLU A 148 17.32 -26.70 -1.18
CA GLU A 148 16.06 -26.96 -0.46
C GLU A 148 15.85 -25.97 0.70
N ALA A 149 16.91 -25.61 1.42
CA ALA A 149 16.85 -24.66 2.53
C ALA A 149 16.54 -23.21 2.10
N ASP A 150 16.90 -22.83 0.87
CA ASP A 150 16.72 -21.48 0.34
C ASP A 150 15.43 -21.34 -0.49
N ALA A 151 14.83 -22.48 -0.85
CA ALA A 151 13.69 -22.55 -1.75
C ALA A 151 12.45 -21.77 -1.27
N PRO A 152 12.06 -21.80 0.03
CA PRO A 152 10.95 -21.00 0.51
C PRO A 152 11.21 -19.50 0.35
N ALA A 153 12.43 -19.06 0.63
CA ALA A 153 12.80 -17.65 0.51
C ALA A 153 12.81 -17.19 -0.95
N GLY A 154 13.40 -17.99 -1.85
CA GLY A 154 13.42 -17.73 -3.29
C GLY A 154 12.01 -17.67 -3.88
N PHE A 155 11.14 -18.62 -3.51
CA PHE A 155 9.74 -18.64 -3.94
C PHE A 155 8.98 -17.39 -3.49
N MET A 156 9.07 -17.05 -2.20
CA MET A 156 8.37 -15.88 -1.65
C MET A 156 8.86 -14.56 -2.26
N GLY A 157 10.17 -14.43 -2.53
CA GLY A 157 10.72 -13.29 -3.23
C GLY A 157 10.25 -13.20 -4.69
N ALA A 158 10.13 -14.33 -5.38
CA ALA A 158 9.69 -14.35 -6.78
C ALA A 158 8.19 -14.09 -6.96
N ILE A 159 7.34 -14.63 -6.09
CA ILE A 159 5.88 -14.56 -6.24
C ILE A 159 5.29 -13.27 -5.65
N ASP A 160 5.70 -12.90 -4.44
CA ASP A 160 5.14 -11.78 -3.70
C ASP A 160 6.08 -10.57 -3.64
N GLY A 161 7.31 -10.68 -4.14
CA GLY A 161 8.30 -9.60 -4.05
C GLY A 161 8.72 -9.29 -2.62
N LEU A 162 8.61 -10.26 -1.68
CA LEU A 162 8.87 -9.98 -0.27
C LEU A 162 10.31 -9.54 -0.01
N HIS A 163 10.46 -8.54 0.86
CA HIS A 163 11.74 -8.00 1.26
C HIS A 163 12.66 -9.09 1.86
N PRO A 164 13.97 -9.11 1.55
CA PRO A 164 14.88 -10.16 2.03
C PRO A 164 14.92 -10.34 3.55
N SER A 165 14.71 -9.28 4.34
CA SER A 165 14.64 -9.39 5.81
C SER A 165 13.44 -10.21 6.30
N VAL A 166 12.38 -10.32 5.50
CA VAL A 166 11.22 -11.17 5.77
C VAL A 166 11.54 -12.61 5.41
N THR A 167 12.06 -12.85 4.21
CA THR A 167 12.24 -14.20 3.67
C THR A 167 13.48 -14.91 4.23
N ALA A 168 14.41 -14.17 4.85
CA ALA A 168 15.57 -14.74 5.52
C ALA A 168 15.17 -15.80 6.56
N GLY A 169 15.65 -17.03 6.35
CA GLY A 169 15.33 -18.18 7.21
C GLY A 169 13.91 -18.72 7.05
N ALA A 170 13.22 -18.39 5.95
CA ALA A 170 11.91 -18.94 5.66
C ALA A 170 11.95 -20.47 5.52
N SER A 171 10.91 -21.14 6.01
CA SER A 171 10.84 -22.61 5.99
C SER A 171 9.42 -23.09 5.77
N VAL A 172 9.27 -24.20 5.02
CA VAL A 172 7.97 -24.88 4.91
C VAL A 172 7.60 -25.49 6.26
N ARG A 173 6.49 -25.04 6.83
CA ARG A 173 5.91 -25.61 8.06
C ARG A 173 5.16 -26.91 7.76
N GLY A 174 4.53 -26.98 6.60
CA GLY A 174 3.80 -28.15 6.12
C GLY A 174 2.88 -27.83 4.95
N GLU A 175 2.24 -28.87 4.43
CA GLU A 175 1.22 -28.76 3.39
C GLU A 175 -0.12 -29.31 3.90
N PHE A 176 -1.20 -28.59 3.62
CA PHE A 176 -2.56 -29.00 3.96
C PHE A 176 -3.56 -28.37 2.99
N ASP A 177 -4.60 -29.11 2.62
CA ASP A 177 -5.68 -28.66 1.73
C ASP A 177 -5.18 -28.01 0.42
N GLY A 178 -4.15 -28.59 -0.19
CA GLY A 178 -3.54 -28.09 -1.43
C GLY A 178 -2.78 -26.78 -1.26
N LYS A 179 -2.41 -26.41 -0.03
CA LYS A 179 -1.61 -25.22 0.28
C LYS A 179 -0.31 -25.61 0.96
N VAL A 180 0.75 -24.86 0.65
CA VAL A 180 1.99 -24.86 1.42
C VAL A 180 1.95 -23.70 2.41
N GLU A 181 2.24 -23.97 3.68
CA GLU A 181 2.39 -22.96 4.71
C GLU A 181 3.86 -22.71 4.98
N ILE A 182 4.30 -21.47 4.78
CA ILE A 182 5.69 -21.05 4.93
C ILE A 182 5.78 -20.10 6.13
N THR A 183 6.64 -20.42 7.09
CA THR A 183 7.01 -19.53 8.19
C THR A 183 8.16 -18.63 7.76
N HIS A 184 8.14 -17.37 8.18
CA HIS A 184 9.12 -16.35 7.79
C HIS A 184 9.24 -15.26 8.87
N GLY A 185 10.14 -14.30 8.66
CA GLY A 185 10.27 -13.10 9.50
C GLY A 185 8.98 -12.27 9.54
N PRO A 186 8.81 -11.34 10.49
CA PRO A 186 7.60 -10.52 10.56
C PRO A 186 7.47 -9.65 9.29
N ILE A 187 6.30 -9.64 8.64
CA ILE A 187 6.03 -8.71 7.54
C ILE A 187 5.47 -7.41 8.09
N GLU A 188 6.22 -6.33 7.94
CA GLU A 188 5.73 -4.98 8.19
C GLU A 188 4.87 -4.54 7.01
N LYS A 189 3.55 -4.49 7.24
CA LYS A 189 2.58 -4.06 6.23
C LYS A 189 1.87 -2.80 6.72
N TYR A 190 1.96 -1.72 5.97
CA TYR A 190 1.49 -0.41 6.41
C TYR A 190 1.07 0.48 5.26
N ARG A 191 0.40 1.57 5.61
CA ARG A 191 0.05 2.64 4.68
C ARG A 191 0.80 3.89 4.99
N LEU A 192 1.18 4.60 3.93
CA LEU A 192 1.80 5.91 4.00
C LEU A 192 0.94 6.87 3.18
N THR A 193 0.21 7.74 3.86
CA THR A 193 -0.66 8.74 3.25
C THR A 193 0.02 10.11 3.28
N LEU A 194 0.19 10.71 2.11
CA LEU A 194 0.78 12.02 1.90
C LEU A 194 -0.30 13.03 1.52
N PRO A 195 -0.25 14.27 2.01
CA PRO A 195 -1.11 15.34 1.52
C PRO A 195 -0.56 15.87 0.19
N LEU A 196 -1.47 16.25 -0.70
CA LEU A 196 -1.13 16.95 -1.94
C LEU A 196 -1.19 18.47 -1.70
N ALA A 197 -0.18 19.20 -2.16
CA ALA A 197 -0.09 20.65 -1.98
C ALA A 197 -1.19 21.38 -2.77
N ARG A 198 -1.63 20.76 -3.86
CA ARG A 198 -2.83 21.14 -4.60
C ARG A 198 -3.60 19.86 -4.93
N PRO A 199 -4.93 19.91 -4.97
CA PRO A 199 -5.72 18.75 -5.34
C PRO A 199 -5.41 18.33 -6.78
N TRP A 200 -5.31 17.03 -7.01
CA TRP A 200 -5.40 16.48 -8.35
C TRP A 200 -6.85 16.57 -8.82
N LEU A 201 -7.10 17.05 -10.04
CA LEU A 201 -8.46 17.18 -10.58
C LEU A 201 -8.61 16.39 -11.88
N ARG A 202 -9.62 15.52 -11.94
CA ARG A 202 -9.97 14.78 -13.16
C ARG A 202 -10.30 15.73 -14.31
N SER A 203 -10.90 16.89 -14.02
CA SER A 203 -11.29 17.91 -15.01
C SER A 203 -10.12 18.50 -15.79
N ASP A 204 -8.89 18.36 -15.30
CA ASP A 204 -7.69 18.91 -15.95
C ASP A 204 -7.26 18.07 -17.17
N PHE A 205 -7.91 16.92 -17.39
CA PHE A 205 -7.58 15.97 -18.45
C PHE A 205 -8.73 15.77 -19.44
N PRO A 206 -8.45 15.65 -20.75
CA PRO A 206 -9.49 15.52 -21.76
C PRO A 206 -10.22 14.16 -21.72
N THR A 207 -9.57 13.10 -21.22
CA THR A 207 -10.12 11.74 -21.20
C THR A 207 -9.81 11.03 -19.90
N LEU A 208 -10.58 9.98 -19.60
CA LEU A 208 -10.37 9.16 -18.40
C LEU A 208 -9.02 8.45 -18.46
N ALA A 209 -8.64 7.97 -19.66
CA ALA A 209 -7.35 7.32 -19.87
C ALA A 209 -6.18 8.26 -19.57
N ALA A 210 -6.22 9.51 -20.06
CA ALA A 210 -5.16 10.50 -19.80
C ALA A 210 -5.06 10.84 -18.31
N ALA A 211 -6.21 10.91 -17.62
CA ALA A 211 -6.24 11.16 -16.18
C ALA A 211 -5.66 9.98 -15.38
N ALA A 212 -6.06 8.75 -15.71
CA ALA A 212 -5.55 7.54 -15.05
C ALA A 212 -4.05 7.36 -15.28
N GLU A 213 -3.58 7.56 -16.51
CA GLU A 213 -2.16 7.51 -16.86
C GLU A 213 -1.36 8.58 -16.09
N ASN A 214 -1.87 9.81 -16.00
CA ASN A 214 -1.23 10.86 -15.23
C ASN A 214 -1.15 10.52 -13.73
N TRP A 215 -2.26 10.06 -13.13
CA TRP A 215 -2.28 9.69 -11.72
C TRP A 215 -1.30 8.55 -11.43
N ALA A 216 -1.30 7.49 -12.25
CA ALA A 216 -0.37 6.38 -12.10
C ALA A 216 1.09 6.86 -12.24
N GLY A 217 1.38 7.70 -13.23
CA GLY A 217 2.71 8.30 -13.40
C GLY A 217 3.16 9.10 -12.18
N LEU A 218 2.28 9.92 -11.60
CA LEU A 218 2.56 10.66 -10.37
C LEU A 218 2.76 9.73 -9.16
N TYR A 219 1.89 8.74 -8.99
CA TYR A 219 1.97 7.75 -7.91
C TYR A 219 3.33 7.05 -7.92
N TRP A 220 3.74 6.53 -9.07
CA TRP A 220 5.02 5.82 -9.21
C TRP A 220 6.23 6.75 -9.15
N ALA A 221 6.14 7.98 -9.65
CA ALA A 221 7.21 8.96 -9.53
C ALA A 221 7.47 9.34 -8.06
N VAL A 222 6.41 9.53 -7.27
CA VAL A 222 6.53 9.83 -5.83
C VAL A 222 7.06 8.62 -5.07
N ALA A 223 6.54 7.42 -5.34
CA ALA A 223 7.06 6.19 -4.73
C ALA A 223 8.55 5.98 -5.04
N ALA A 224 8.98 6.23 -6.27
CA ALA A 224 10.38 6.11 -6.68
C ALA A 224 11.27 7.15 -6.00
N ALA A 225 10.80 8.39 -5.87
CA ALA A 225 11.52 9.46 -5.18
C ALA A 225 11.74 9.15 -3.69
N LEU A 226 10.73 8.58 -3.03
CA LEU A 226 10.83 8.08 -1.65
C LEU A 226 11.65 6.78 -1.53
N GLY A 227 11.98 6.12 -2.65
CA GLY A 227 12.68 4.85 -2.66
C GLY A 227 11.81 3.68 -2.18
N ILE A 228 10.49 3.78 -2.32
CA ILE A 228 9.53 2.77 -1.89
C ILE A 228 8.82 2.04 -3.04
N ALA A 229 9.10 2.40 -4.31
CA ALA A 229 8.37 1.88 -5.48
C ALA A 229 8.34 0.36 -5.61
N GLU A 230 9.42 -0.33 -5.27
CA GLU A 230 9.48 -1.81 -5.35
C GLU A 230 8.65 -2.49 -4.27
N TRP A 231 8.17 -1.74 -3.27
CA TRP A 231 7.59 -2.29 -2.04
C TRP A 231 6.10 -1.99 -1.87
N VAL A 232 5.52 -1.25 -2.80
CA VAL A 232 4.09 -0.87 -2.78
C VAL A 232 3.28 -1.82 -3.64
N ASP A 233 2.04 -2.11 -3.22
CA ASP A 233 1.10 -2.90 -3.99
C ASP A 233 0.84 -2.21 -5.36
N PRO A 234 1.17 -2.86 -6.49
CA PRO A 234 1.08 -2.24 -7.80
C PRO A 234 -0.36 -1.99 -8.26
N THR A 235 -1.34 -2.53 -7.55
CA THR A 235 -2.76 -2.32 -7.83
C THR A 235 -3.34 -1.08 -7.13
N CYS A 236 -2.50 -0.26 -6.48
CA CYS A 236 -2.93 0.95 -5.76
C CYS A 236 -2.93 2.24 -6.60
N ASP A 237 -2.49 2.19 -7.86
CA ASP A 237 -2.43 3.34 -8.75
C ASP A 237 -3.74 3.62 -9.51
N ASP A 238 -4.83 2.93 -9.16
CA ASP A 238 -6.13 3.08 -9.81
C ASP A 238 -7.02 4.15 -9.15
N LEU A 239 -7.84 4.84 -9.95
CA LEU A 239 -8.71 5.93 -9.49
C LEU A 239 -9.91 5.48 -8.63
N SER A 240 -10.05 4.18 -8.38
CA SER A 240 -11.07 3.59 -7.53
C SER A 240 -10.51 2.96 -6.26
N ARG A 241 -9.20 3.04 -6.03
CA ARG A 241 -8.55 2.36 -4.90
C ARG A 241 -9.11 2.83 -3.56
N PHE A 242 -9.38 1.89 -2.68
CA PHE A 242 -9.76 2.14 -1.30
C PHE A 242 -8.78 1.46 -0.34
N TYR A 243 -8.75 1.97 0.89
CA TYR A 243 -7.87 1.51 1.94
C TYR A 243 -8.70 1.34 3.21
N TYR A 244 -8.65 0.15 3.83
CA TYR A 244 -9.30 -0.04 5.13
C TYR A 244 -8.69 0.90 6.17
N LEU A 245 -9.50 1.47 7.05
CA LEU A 245 -8.95 2.24 8.17
C LEU A 245 -8.06 1.35 9.04
N PRO A 246 -7.07 1.91 9.76
CA PRO A 246 -6.23 1.14 10.66
C PRO A 246 -7.09 0.33 11.65
N ARG A 247 -6.85 -0.97 11.64
CA ARG A 247 -7.53 -1.97 12.48
C ARG A 247 -6.51 -2.99 12.91
N ARG A 248 -6.68 -3.55 14.11
CA ARG A 248 -5.81 -4.61 14.63
C ARG A 248 -6.60 -5.71 15.33
N CYS A 249 -6.05 -6.92 15.32
CA CYS A 249 -6.43 -7.94 16.29
C CYS A 249 -6.11 -7.42 17.70
N ALA A 250 -6.87 -7.86 18.72
CA ALA A 250 -6.69 -7.42 20.11
C ALA A 250 -5.23 -7.55 20.60
N ASP A 251 -4.57 -8.65 20.22
CA ASP A 251 -3.22 -9.00 20.65
C ASP A 251 -2.13 -8.65 19.61
N ALA A 252 -2.50 -8.01 18.50
CA ALA A 252 -1.54 -7.60 17.48
C ALA A 252 -0.90 -6.26 17.83
N GLU A 253 0.41 -6.17 17.58
CA GLU A 253 1.15 -4.91 17.60
C GLU A 253 0.58 -3.95 16.55
N HIS A 254 0.66 -2.66 16.86
CA HIS A 254 0.26 -1.60 15.97
C HIS A 254 1.24 -0.44 16.08
N ALA A 255 1.52 0.19 14.95
CA ALA A 255 2.36 1.37 14.85
C ALA A 255 1.63 2.41 14.01
N SER A 256 1.69 3.65 14.44
CA SER A 256 1.23 4.80 13.67
C SER A 256 2.10 6.00 13.97
N GLU A 257 2.30 6.84 12.97
CA GLU A 257 3.15 8.00 13.08
C GLU A 257 2.65 9.14 12.19
N ILE A 258 2.74 10.35 12.73
CA ILE A 258 2.52 11.58 11.97
C ILE A 258 3.89 12.20 11.74
N ILE A 259 4.27 12.29 10.48
CA ILE A 259 5.55 12.86 10.05
C ILE A 259 5.29 14.31 9.65
N PRO A 260 5.89 15.30 10.36
CA PRO A 260 5.77 16.69 9.96
C PRO A 260 6.56 16.96 8.69
N GLY A 261 6.11 17.92 7.88
CA GLY A 261 6.80 18.28 6.65
C GLY A 261 5.95 19.12 5.73
N ARG A 262 6.21 18.99 4.43
CA ARG A 262 5.55 19.71 3.35
C ARG A 262 4.72 18.77 2.49
N ALA A 263 3.68 19.29 1.85
CA ALA A 263 2.85 18.50 0.97
C ALA A 263 3.53 18.27 -0.38
N VAL A 264 3.22 17.14 -1.02
CA VAL A 264 3.77 16.80 -2.33
C VAL A 264 3.10 17.66 -3.39
N LEU A 265 3.90 18.30 -4.23
CA LEU A 265 3.39 18.99 -5.41
C LEU A 265 3.30 17.97 -6.55
N ILE A 266 2.14 17.92 -7.18
CA ILE A 266 1.87 17.09 -8.36
C ILE A 266 1.40 17.95 -9.52
#